data_AF-A0AA41X3H6-F1
#
_entry.id   AF-A0AA41X3H6-F1
#
_cell.length_a   1.000
_cell.length_b   1.000
_cell.length_c   1.000
_cell.angle_alpha   90.00
_cell.angle_beta   90.00
_cell.angle_gamma   90.00
#
_symmetry.space_group_name_H-M   'P 1'
#
loop_
_entity.id
_entity.type
_entity.pdbx_description
1 polymer ?
#
loop_
_entity_poly.entity_id
_entity_poly.type
_entity_poly.pdbx_seq_one_letter_code
_entity_poly.pdbx_strand_id
1 'polypeptide(L)' 'MGEWISAVAFGIGVLALVLGLTSIIMAFIADKSGNGMQEKVEYGFFGVTGFVIFALMGYALA' A
#
# COMPACT_ATOMS: atom_id res chain seq x y z
N MET A 1 -2.26 -25.82 -10.74
CA MET A 1 -3.20 -24.68 -10.53
C MET A 1 -2.82 -23.85 -9.31
N GLY A 2 -2.48 -24.45 -8.16
CA GLY A 2 -2.08 -23.72 -6.95
C GLY A 2 -0.87 -22.78 -7.11
N GLU A 3 0.23 -23.24 -7.74
CA GLU A 3 1.42 -22.40 -7.96
C GLU A 3 1.14 -21.11 -8.72
N TRP A 4 0.29 -21.18 -9.75
CA TRP A 4 -0.10 -20.02 -10.57
C TRP A 4 -0.92 -19.01 -9.78
N ILE A 5 -1.80 -19.50 -8.89
CA ILE A 5 -2.58 -18.65 -7.98
C ILE A 5 -1.66 -17.97 -6.98
N SER A 6 -0.69 -18.70 -6.40
CA SER A 6 0.28 -18.13 -5.47
C SER A 6 1.17 -17.07 -6.12
N ALA A 7 1.60 -17.29 -7.36
CA ALA A 7 2.39 -16.33 -8.12
C ALA A 7 1.60 -15.03 -8.41
N VAL A 8 0.33 -15.15 -8.80
CA VAL A 8 -0.54 -13.98 -9.05
C VAL A 8 -0.83 -13.23 -7.75
N ALA A 9 -1.13 -13.94 -6.67
CA ALA A 9 -1.37 -13.35 -5.35
C ALA A 9 -0.13 -12.61 -4.84
N PHE A 10 1.07 -13.17 -5.02
CA PHE A 10 2.32 -12.48 -4.71
C PHE A 10 2.47 -11.19 -5.54
N GLY A 11 2.19 -11.24 -6.85
CA GLY A 11 2.23 -10.06 -7.72
C GLY A 11 1.28 -8.95 -7.26
N ILE A 12 0.04 -9.29 -6.88
CA ILE A 12 -0.94 -8.34 -6.33
C ILE A 12 -0.44 -7.77 -5.00
N GLY A 13 0.15 -8.60 -4.14
CA GLY A 13 0.76 -8.14 -2.90
C GLY A 13 1.86 -7.11 -3.15
N VAL A 14 2.78 -7.38 -4.08
CA VAL A 14 3.85 -6.43 -4.43
C VAL A 14 3.27 -5.10 -4.95
N LEU A 15 2.21 -5.13 -5.76
CA LEU A 15 1.52 -3.92 -6.20
C LEU A 15 0.92 -3.13 -5.03
N ALA A 16 0.26 -3.81 -4.09
CA ALA A 16 -0.27 -3.18 -2.88
C ALA A 16 0.83 -2.52 -2.03
N LEU A 17 2.00 -3.16 -1.94
CA LEU A 17 3.18 -2.62 -1.25
C LEU A 17 3.74 -1.38 -1.95
N VAL A 18 3.88 -1.41 -3.28
CA VAL A 18 4.39 -0.26 -4.04
C VAL A 18 3.45 0.94 -3.94
N LEU A 19 2.14 0.72 -4.07
CA LEU A 19 1.13 1.78 -3.91
C LEU A 19 1.07 2.31 -2.47
N GLY A 20 1.20 1.42 -1.49
CA GLY A 20 1.29 1.77 -0.07
C GLY A 20 2.51 2.66 0.23
N LEU A 21 3.70 2.26 -0.22
CA LEU A 21 4.91 3.07 -0.07
C LEU A 21 4.81 4.43 -0.78
N THR A 22 4.26 4.44 -2.00
CA THR A 22 4.11 5.67 -2.79
C THR A 22 3.19 6.68 -2.09
N SER A 23 2.09 6.21 -1.49
CA SER A 23 1.18 7.07 -0.74
C SER A 23 1.79 7.55 0.59
N ILE A 24 2.56 6.72 1.30
CA ILE A 24 3.33 7.19 2.47
C ILE A 24 4.26 8.35 2.06
N ILE A 25 4.99 8.21 0.95
CA ILE A 25 5.89 9.25 0.45
C ILE A 25 5.11 10.54 0.14
N MET A 26 3.95 10.42 -0.52
CA MET A 26 3.09 11.57 -0.82
C MET A 26 2.56 12.26 0.44
N ALA A 27 2.25 11.52 1.50
CA ALA A 27 1.87 12.11 2.79
C ALA A 27 2.98 13.03 3.33
N PHE A 28 4.25 12.66 3.21
CA PHE A 28 5.36 13.54 3.63
C PHE A 28 5.53 14.77 2.74
N ILE A 29 5.12 14.71 1.46
CA ILE A 29 5.27 15.80 0.49
C ILE A 29 4.07 16.77 0.49
N ALA A 30 2.88 16.34 0.91
CA ALA A 30 1.61 17.08 0.83
C ALA A 30 1.56 18.42 1.61
N ASP A 31 2.61 18.75 2.37
CA ASP A 31 2.75 19.98 3.18
C ASP A 31 2.69 21.29 2.36
N LYS A 32 2.76 21.21 1.02
CA LYS A 32 2.73 22.39 0.13
C LYS A 32 1.33 22.77 -0.39
N SER A 33 0.28 22.00 -0.09
CA SER A 33 -1.10 22.27 -0.51
C SER A 33 -1.85 23.07 0.57
N GLY A 34 -2.77 23.96 0.16
CA GLY A 34 -3.60 24.77 1.07
C GLY A 34 -4.48 23.95 2.04
N ASN A 35 -4.55 22.63 1.85
CA ASN A 35 -5.22 21.67 2.73
C ASN A 35 -4.30 20.50 3.16
N GLY A 36 -3.00 20.77 3.33
CA GLY A 36 -1.94 19.75 3.52
C GLY A 36 -2.11 18.82 4.72
N MET A 37 -2.90 19.18 5.73
CA MET A 37 -3.23 18.30 6.87
C MET A 37 -4.19 17.17 6.47
N GLN A 38 -5.18 17.46 5.62
CA GLN A 38 -6.15 16.47 5.15
C GLN A 38 -5.47 15.48 4.20
N GLU A 39 -4.72 15.98 3.22
CA GLU A 39 -3.97 15.15 2.26
C GLU A 39 -2.96 14.25 2.99
N LYS A 40 -2.26 14.75 4.02
CA LYS A 40 -1.38 13.93 4.87
C LYS A 40 -2.09 12.73 5.49
N VAL A 41 -3.29 12.92 6.00
CA VAL A 41 -4.07 11.86 6.65
C VAL A 41 -4.58 10.85 5.61
N GLU A 42 -5.10 11.32 4.47
CA GLU A 42 -5.61 10.45 3.41
C GLU A 42 -4.50 9.58 2.79
N TYR A 43 -3.37 10.19 2.43
CA TYR A 43 -2.22 9.49 1.88
C TYR A 43 -1.56 8.57 2.92
N GLY A 44 -1.52 8.99 4.19
CA GLY A 44 -1.01 8.15 5.28
C GLY A 44 -1.89 6.92 5.54
N PHE A 45 -3.22 7.10 5.59
CA PHE A 45 -4.16 5.99 5.74
C PHE A 45 -4.08 5.01 4.56
N PHE A 46 -4.10 5.54 3.34
CA PHE A 46 -3.96 4.72 2.13
C PHE A 46 -2.63 3.94 2.13
N GLY A 47 -1.55 4.57 2.58
CA GLY A 47 -0.24 3.96 2.76
C GLY A 47 -0.22 2.78 3.70
N VAL A 48 -0.72 2.98 4.92
CA VAL A 48 -0.78 1.92 5.94
C VAL A 48 -1.68 0.77 5.48
N THR A 49 -2.83 1.07 4.85
CA THR A 49 -3.72 0.02 4.33
C THR A 49 -3.07 -0.84 3.25
N GLY A 50 -2.28 -0.25 2.34
CA GLY A 50 -1.51 -1.01 1.35
C GLY A 50 -0.51 -1.97 1.98
N PHE A 51 0.15 -1.54 3.06
CA PHE A 51 1.08 -2.37 3.82
C PHE A 51 0.39 -3.52 4.57
N VAL A 52 -0.77 -3.25 5.18
CA VAL A 52 -1.59 -4.27 5.85
C VAL A 52 -2.08 -5.32 4.86
N ILE A 53 -2.54 -4.90 3.68
CA ILE A 53 -2.99 -5.82 2.62
C ILE A 53 -1.81 -6.70 2.16
N PHE A 54 -0.64 -6.12 1.94
CA PHE A 54 0.55 -6.89 1.58
C PHE A 54 0.90 -7.94 2.65
N ALA A 55 0.89 -7.56 3.93
CA ALA A 55 1.19 -8.47 5.03
C ALA A 55 0.16 -9.60 5.13
N LEU A 56 -1.13 -9.29 4.95
CA LEU A 56 -2.21 -10.29 4.95
C LEU A 56 -2.09 -11.25 3.75
N MET A 57 -1.72 -10.75 2.57
CA MET A 57 -1.48 -11.60 1.41
C MET A 57 -0.25 -12.49 1.60
N GLY A 58 0.83 -11.95 2.20
CA GLY A 58 1.99 -12.74 2.58
C GLY A 58 1.64 -13.85 3.57
N TYR A 59 0.82 -13.55 4.57
CA TYR A 59 0.32 -14.56 5.53
C TYR A 59 -0.54 -15.63 4.85
N ALA A 60 -1.42 -15.24 3.92
CA ALA A 60 -2.25 -16.20 3.18
C ALA A 60 -1.45 -17.10 2.23
N LEU A 61 -0.22 -16.70 1.87
CA LEU A 61 0.68 -17.44 0.99
C LEU A 61 1.73 -18.29 1.73
N ALA A 62 1.87 -18.10 3.06
CA ALA A 62 2.79 -18.84 3.92
C ALA A 62 2.15 -20.13 4.46
#